data_AF-A0A6I3EY43-F1
#
_entry.id   AF-A0A6I3EY43-F1
#
_cell.length_a   1.000
_cell.length_b   1.000
_cell.length_c   1.000
_cell.angle_alpha   90.00
_cell.angle_beta   90.00
_cell.angle_gamma   90.00
#
_symmetry.space_group_name_H-M   'P 1'
#
loop_
_entity.id
_entity.type
_entity.pdbx_description
1 polymer ?
#
loop_
_entity_poly.entity_id
_entity_poly.type
_entity_poly.pdbx_seq_one_letter_code
_entity_poly.pdbx_strand_id
1 'polypeptide(L)' 'MSLTIDCDDCVMQHTEACADCVVSFICSREPGDAVIVDVGEYRALKMLSDSGLVPELRHRRRIG' A
#
# COMPACT_ATOMS: atom_id res chain seq x y z
N MET A 1 14.36 -6.17 -8.61
CA MET A 1 13.27 -6.86 -7.91
C MET A 1 12.12 -5.88 -7.79
N SER A 2 11.03 -6.07 -8.50
CA SER A 2 9.84 -5.20 -8.42
C SER A 2 8.78 -5.84 -7.54
N LEU A 3 8.12 -5.04 -6.70
CA LEU A 3 6.94 -5.45 -5.97
C LEU A 3 5.71 -5.17 -6.85
N THR A 4 4.87 -6.18 -7.05
CA THR A 4 3.56 -6.02 -7.69
C THR A 4 2.48 -6.29 -6.65
N ILE A 5 1.50 -5.40 -6.56
CA ILE A 5 0.31 -5.53 -5.73
C ILE A 5 -0.86 -5.79 -6.66
N ASP A 6 -1.54 -6.92 -6.46
CA ASP A 6 -2.73 -7.32 -7.20
C ASP A 6 -3.90 -7.45 -6.22
N CYS A 7 -4.91 -6.59 -6.36
CA CYS A 7 -6.06 -6.59 -5.48
C CYS A 7 -6.95 -7.84 -5.67
N ASP A 8 -6.95 -8.46 -6.85
CA ASP A 8 -7.77 -9.65 -7.14
C ASP A 8 -7.17 -10.93 -6.54
N ASP A 9 -5.85 -10.96 -6.34
CA ASP A 9 -5.14 -12.05 -5.68
C ASP A 9 -4.86 -11.75 -4.19
N CYS A 10 -5.37 -10.66 -3.62
CA CYS A 10 -5.08 -10.32 -2.22
C CYS A 10 -6.04 -11.04 -1.25
N VAL A 11 -5.51 -11.69 -0.20
CA VAL A 11 -6.36 -12.32 0.85
C VAL A 11 -7.19 -11.31 1.64
N MET A 12 -6.78 -10.04 1.64
CA MET A 12 -7.49 -8.97 2.35
C MET A 12 -8.69 -8.43 1.57
N GLN A 13 -8.89 -8.84 0.31
CA GLN A 13 -9.97 -8.33 -0.54
C GLN A 13 -11.33 -8.44 0.18
N HIS A 14 -12.11 -7.35 0.12
CA HIS A 14 -13.42 -7.21 0.79
C HIS A 14 -13.41 -7.18 2.34
N THR A 15 -12.25 -7.06 2.98
CA THR A 15 -12.15 -6.82 4.44
C THR A 15 -12.03 -5.31 4.75
N GLU A 16 -12.15 -4.93 6.02
CA GLU A 16 -11.89 -3.56 6.48
C GLU A 16 -10.48 -3.09 6.11
N ALA A 17 -9.48 -3.99 6.14
CA ALA A 17 -8.12 -3.66 5.72
C ALA A 17 -8.00 -3.34 4.23
N CYS A 18 -8.88 -3.89 3.37
CA CYS A 18 -8.96 -3.53 1.95
C CYS A 18 -9.69 -2.20 1.75
N ALA A 19 -10.72 -1.92 2.56
CA ALA A 19 -11.41 -0.63 2.52
C ALA A 19 -10.49 0.53 2.95
N ASP A 20 -9.58 0.27 3.89
CA ASP A 20 -8.53 1.20 4.36
C ASP A 20 -7.22 1.11 3.54
N CYS A 21 -7.25 0.49 2.35
CA CYS A 21 -6.05 0.31 1.55
C CYS A 21 -5.76 1.54 0.66
N VAL A 22 -4.51 2.01 0.67
CA VAL A 22 -4.06 3.15 -0.15
C VAL A 22 -4.11 2.87 -1.67
N VAL A 23 -4.17 1.61 -2.09
CA VAL A 23 -4.07 1.21 -3.51
C VAL A 23 -5.18 1.83 -4.37
N SER A 24 -6.39 1.96 -3.84
CA SER A 24 -7.49 2.63 -4.55
C SER A 24 -7.19 4.10 -4.85
N PHE A 25 -6.48 4.79 -3.95
CA PHE A 25 -6.05 6.17 -4.13
C PHE A 25 -4.89 6.30 -5.13
N ILE A 26 -3.98 5.33 -5.15
CA ILE A 26 -2.87 5.32 -6.11
C ILE A 26 -3.39 5.05 -7.53
N CYS A 27 -4.28 4.07 -7.67
CA CYS A 27 -4.80 3.63 -8.97
C CYS A 27 -5.94 4.49 -9.53
N SER A 28 -6.59 5.34 -8.72
CA SER A 28 -7.63 6.27 -9.19
C SER A 28 -7.07 7.54 -9.84
N ARG A 29 -5.75 7.71 -9.87
CA ARG A 29 -5.05 8.81 -10.53
C ARG A 29 -5.03 8.64 -12.05
N GLU A 30 -4.77 9.73 -12.77
CA GLU A 30 -4.63 9.68 -14.22
C GLU A 30 -3.44 8.80 -14.64
N PRO A 31 -3.57 7.98 -15.70
CA PRO A 31 -2.46 7.17 -16.20
C PRO A 31 -1.24 8.03 -16.53
N GLY A 32 -0.10 7.74 -15.90
CA GLY A 32 1.14 8.49 -16.06
C GLY A 32 1.49 9.41 -14.89
N ASP A 33 0.55 9.64 -13.96
CA ASP A 33 0.85 10.32 -12.70
C ASP A 33 1.69 9.43 -11.79
N ALA A 34 2.96 9.79 -11.63
CA ALA A 34 3.85 9.14 -10.69
C ALA A 34 3.50 9.55 -9.25
N VAL A 35 3.38 8.56 -8.36
CA VAL A 35 3.40 8.80 -6.91
C VAL A 35 4.87 8.85 -6.48
N ILE A 36 5.34 10.05 -6.15
CA ILE A 36 6.69 10.28 -5.67
C ILE A 36 6.62 10.44 -4.16
N VAL A 37 7.45 9.67 -3.46
CA VAL A 37 7.68 9.82 -2.01
C VAL A 37 9.15 10.15 -1.86
N ASP A 38 9.44 11.33 -1.33
CA ASP A 38 10.83 11.73 -1.11
C ASP A 38 11.45 11.01 0.10
N VAL A 39 12.77 11.16 0.29
CA VAL A 39 13.50 10.47 1.37
C VAL A 39 13.04 10.91 2.76
N GLY A 40 12.66 12.18 2.93
CA GLY A 40 12.13 12.71 4.18
C GLY A 40 10.75 12.14 4.49
N GLU A 41 9.85 12.13 3.50
CA GLU A 41 8.52 11.53 3.61
C GLU A 41 8.60 10.03 3.92
N TYR A 42 9.46 9.30 3.21
CA TYR A 42 9.69 7.87 3.46
C TYR A 42 10.17 7.61 4.89
N ARG A 43 11.08 8.44 5.41
CA ARG A 43 11.54 8.33 6.80
C ARG A 43 10.42 8.59 7.79
N ALA A 44 9.57 9.60 7.54
CA ALA A 44 8.43 9.88 8.39
C ALA A 44 7.45 8.69 8.42
N LEU A 45 7.08 8.16 7.25
CA LEU A 45 6.25 6.96 7.15
C LEU A 45 6.85 5.78 7.91
N LYS A 46 8.17 5.57 7.80
CA LYS A 46 8.85 4.50 8.54
C LYS A 46 8.81 4.72 10.05
N MET A 47 9.07 5.93 10.54
CA MET A 47 8.98 6.25 11.97
C MET A 47 7.57 6.04 12.52
N LEU A 48 6.54 6.43 11.77
CA LEU A 48 5.16 6.22 12.14
C LEU A 48 4.82 4.72 12.21
N SER A 49 5.31 3.93 11.24
CA SER A 49 5.11 2.48 11.19
C SER A 49 5.80 1.80 12.37
N ASP A 50 7.06 2.14 12.62
CA ASP A 50 7.85 1.59 13.73
C ASP A 50 7.22 1.95 15.10
N SER A 51 6.43 3.04 15.16
CA SER A 51 5.68 3.46 16.35
C SER A 51 4.24 2.92 16.42
N GLY A 52 3.78 2.16 15.42
CA GLY A 52 2.42 1.61 15.35
C GLY A 52 1.31 2.61 14.98
N LEU A 53 1.67 3.79 14.49
CA LEU A 53 0.72 4.84 14.10
C LEU A 53 0.18 4.69 12.67
N VAL A 54 0.91 3.99 11.81
CA VAL A 54 0.45 3.59 10.47
C VAL A 54 0.69 2.10 10.27
N PRO A 55 -0.15 1.42 9.49
CA PRO A 55 0.02 -0.01 9.24
C PRO A 55 1.20 -0.30 8.30
N GLU A 56 1.87 -1.42 8.54
CA GLU A 56 2.80 -2.02 7.57
C GLU A 56 2.08 -2.56 6.33
N LEU A 57 2.84 -3.00 5.31
CA LEU A 57 2.28 -3.61 4.10
C LEU A 57 1.50 -4.89 4.44
N ARG A 58 0.17 -4.82 4.34
CA ARG A 58 -0.76 -5.94 4.61
C ARG A 58 -1.01 -6.86 3.41
N HIS A 59 -0.49 -6.53 2.23
CA HIS A 59 -0.71 -7.32 1.01
C HIS A 59 -0.13 -8.73 1.15
N ARG A 60 -0.97 -9.74 0.94
CA ARG A 60 -0.59 -11.16 0.90
C ARG A 60 -1.39 -11.82 -0.21
N ARG A 61 -0.71 -12.58 -1.07
CA ARG A 61 -1.35 -13.33 -2.15
C ARG A 61 -2.21 -14.46 -1.57
N ARG A 62 -3.36 -14.73 -2.19
CA ARG A 62 -4.28 -15.81 -1.84
C ARG A 62 -3.72 -17.16 -2.25
N ILE A 63 -3.00 -17.18 -3.37
CA ILE A 63 -2.23 -18.33 -3.84
C ILE A 63 -0.74 -18.02 -3.73
N GLY A 64 -0.04 -18.90 -3.01
CA GLY A 64 1.38 -18.89 -2.73
C GLY A 64 1.79 -20.14 -1.98
#